data_AF-A0A7Y9GAS5-F1
#
_entry.id   AF-A0A7Y9GAS5-F1
#
_cell.length_a   1.000
_cell.length_b   1.000
_cell.length_c   1.000
_cell.angle_alpha   90.00
_cell.angle_beta   90.00
_cell.angle_gamma   90.00
#
_symmetry.space_group_name_H-M   'P 1'
#
loop_
_entity.id
_entity.type
_entity.pdbx_description
1 polymer ?
#
loop_
_entity_poly.entity_id
_entity_poly.type
_entity_poly.pdbx_seq_one_letter_code
_entity_poly.pdbx_strand_id
1 'polypeptide(L)'
;MKPSVPYVMPEARAQAVALVAEGDVIPAVRLIRQATGLGLKEAKDYVDGLKGEAYARTVPGDVQAKARAMIAQGRWKDAAKFVRQETSLGLRAAKDYVDAVRAGWIPAEPPTDRPMLSERVRAFKTAGDYESALALVCAETGMEREEARRFIDALR
;
A
#
# COMPACT_ATOMS: atom_id res chain seq x y z
N MET A 1 -2.15 22.43 8.42
CA MET A 1 -0.82 21.97 8.00
C MET A 1 -0.80 20.45 8.08
N LYS A 2 -0.54 19.76 6.97
CA LYS A 2 -0.26 18.31 6.98
C LYS A 2 1.07 18.11 7.73
N PRO A 3 1.22 17.12 8.61
CA PRO A 3 2.53 16.83 9.16
C PRO A 3 3.44 16.44 7.99
N SER A 4 4.48 17.24 7.76
CA SER A 4 5.59 16.83 6.91
C SER A 4 6.14 15.57 7.54
N VAL A 5 6.00 14.43 6.86
CA VAL A 5 6.51 13.14 7.33
C VAL A 5 8.00 13.38 7.60
N PRO A 6 8.46 13.41 8.86
CA PRO A 6 9.86 13.62 9.15
C PRO A 6 10.63 12.49 8.48
N TYR A 7 11.76 12.79 7.86
CA TYR A 7 12.59 11.77 7.24
C TYR A 7 13.07 10.81 8.34
N VAL A 8 12.37 9.69 8.47
CA VAL A 8 12.72 8.60 9.37
C VAL A 8 13.59 7.66 8.57
N MET A 9 14.79 7.38 9.07
CA MET A 9 15.69 6.41 8.46
C MET A 9 14.93 5.09 8.20
N PRO A 10 15.08 4.48 7.01
CA PRO A 10 14.34 3.27 6.63
C PRO A 10 14.40 2.15 7.68
N GLU A 11 15.56 1.98 8.32
CA GLU A 11 15.79 0.98 9.37
C GLU A 11 14.97 1.27 10.63
N ALA A 12 14.99 2.51 11.12
CA ALA A 12 14.21 2.93 12.28
C ALA A 12 12.70 2.82 12.03
N ARG A 13 12.26 3.11 10.80
CA ARG A 13 10.87 2.92 10.38
C ARG A 13 10.50 1.43 10.40
N ALA A 14 11.32 0.57 9.80
CA ALA A 14 11.06 -0.87 9.75
C ALA A 14 11.00 -1.49 11.15
N GLN A 15 11.92 -1.11 12.04
CA GLN A 15 11.92 -1.55 13.44
C GLN A 15 10.69 -1.03 14.20
N ALA A 16 10.30 0.24 14.00
CA ALA A 16 9.09 0.77 14.61
C ALA A 16 7.83 0.02 14.15
N VAL A 17 7.74 -0.34 12.87
CA VAL A 17 6.63 -1.16 12.34
C VAL A 17 6.61 -2.55 13.00
N ALA A 18 7.76 -3.20 13.17
CA ALA A 18 7.85 -4.49 13.85
C ALA A 18 7.38 -4.41 15.31
N LEU A 19 7.87 -3.44 16.07
CA LEU A 19 7.44 -3.20 17.46
C LEU A 19 5.94 -2.92 17.55
N VAL A 20 5.39 -2.15 16.62
CA VAL A 20 3.95 -1.89 16.56
C VAL A 20 3.14 -3.16 16.26
N ALA A 21 3.64 -4.03 15.39
CA ALA A 21 3.01 -5.31 15.09
C ALA A 21 3.00 -6.26 16.32
N GLU A 22 4.02 -6.19 17.17
CA GLU A 22 4.12 -6.92 18.43
C GLU A 22 3.28 -6.32 19.57
N GLY A 23 2.72 -5.11 19.37
CA GLY A 23 1.94 -4.38 20.37
C GLY A 23 2.76 -3.41 21.24
N ASP A 24 4.07 -3.32 21.00
CA ASP A 24 5.03 -2.53 21.75
C ASP A 24 5.11 -1.06 21.25
N VAL A 25 4.00 -0.35 21.42
CA VAL A 25 3.85 1.05 20.96
C VAL A 25 4.80 1.99 21.70
N ILE A 26 5.04 1.80 23.00
CA ILE A 26 5.91 2.70 23.79
C ILE A 26 7.37 2.60 23.31
N PRO A 27 7.96 1.39 23.16
CA PRO A 27 9.25 1.23 22.51
C PRO A 27 9.33 1.85 21.11
N ALA A 28 8.30 1.68 20.28
CA ALA A 28 8.26 2.27 18.94
C ALA A 28 8.31 3.81 18.98
N VAL A 29 7.54 4.45 19.88
CA VAL A 29 7.56 5.91 20.04
C VAL A 29 8.93 6.37 20.50
N ARG A 30 9.55 5.67 21.45
CA ARG A 30 10.90 6.01 21.93
C ARG A 30 11.94 5.92 20.81
N LEU A 31 11.88 4.85 19.99
CA LEU A 31 12.76 4.66 18.85
C LEU A 31 12.63 5.82 17.84
N ILE A 32 11.40 6.17 17.46
CA ILE A 32 11.15 7.25 16.50
C ILE A 32 11.66 8.59 17.05
N ARG A 33 11.46 8.88 18.35
CA ARG A 33 12.00 10.10 18.98
C ARG A 33 13.52 10.15 18.92
N GLN A 34 14.19 9.04 19.22
CA GLN A 34 15.65 8.97 19.18
C GLN A 34 16.19 9.13 17.75
N ALA A 35 15.51 8.57 16.76
CA ALA A 35 15.94 8.61 15.36
C ALA A 35 15.68 9.95 14.67
N THR A 36 14.68 10.73 15.11
CA THR A 36 14.22 11.95 14.41
C THR A 36 14.35 13.24 15.22
N GLY A 37 14.52 13.15 16.54
CA GLY A 37 14.47 14.31 17.44
C GLY A 37 13.07 14.87 17.70
N LEU A 38 12.00 14.21 17.23
CA LEU A 38 10.63 14.67 17.40
C LEU A 38 10.18 14.78 18.86
N GLY A 39 9.25 15.70 19.09
CA GLY A 39 8.50 15.77 20.34
C GLY A 39 7.67 14.51 20.58
N LEU A 40 7.28 14.27 21.85
CA LEU A 40 6.51 13.09 22.23
C LEU A 40 5.21 12.94 21.44
N LYS A 41 4.53 14.07 21.19
CA LYS A 41 3.28 14.11 20.43
C LYS A 41 3.50 13.69 18.98
N GLU A 42 4.48 14.29 18.30
CA GLU A 42 4.73 14.02 16.89
C GLU A 42 5.21 12.59 16.64
N ALA A 43 6.08 12.07 17.52
CA ALA A 43 6.52 10.68 17.44
C ALA A 43 5.37 9.70 17.72
N LYS A 44 4.47 10.02 18.64
CA LYS A 44 3.26 9.23 18.85
C LYS A 44 2.36 9.26 17.63
N ASP A 45 2.08 10.43 17.08
CA ASP A 45 1.22 10.57 15.89
C ASP A 45 1.80 9.79 14.71
N TYR A 46 3.14 9.80 14.55
CA TYR A 46 3.84 8.99 13.56
C TYR A 46 3.66 7.48 13.79
N VAL A 47 3.89 7.01 15.01
CA VAL A 47 3.73 5.59 15.36
C VAL A 47 2.27 5.13 15.28
N ASP A 48 1.32 6.01 15.62
CA ASP A 48 -0.11 5.74 15.43
C ASP A 48 -0.43 5.57 13.93
N GLY A 49 0.23 6.30 13.04
CA GLY A 49 0.17 6.06 11.58
C GLY A 49 0.77 4.70 11.16
N LEU A 50 1.86 4.26 11.78
CA LEU A 50 2.48 2.96 11.51
C LEU A 50 1.59 1.77 11.92
N LYS A 51 0.66 1.95 12.86
CA LYS A 51 -0.29 0.89 13.24
C LYS A 51 -1.09 0.41 12.05
N GLY A 52 -1.58 1.32 11.23
CA GLY A 52 -2.32 0.93 10.03
C GLY A 52 -1.47 0.15 9.03
N GLU A 53 -0.19 0.50 8.88
CA GLU A 53 0.72 -0.26 8.01
C GLU A 53 1.03 -1.65 8.57
N ALA A 54 1.24 -1.78 9.89
CA ALA A 54 1.37 -3.07 10.53
C ALA A 54 0.11 -3.94 10.29
N TYR A 55 -1.08 -3.34 10.40
CA TYR A 55 -2.33 -4.03 10.08
C TYR A 55 -2.47 -4.35 8.60
N ALA A 56 -1.94 -3.54 7.68
CA ALA A 56 -1.98 -3.84 6.25
C ALA A 56 -1.38 -5.21 5.93
N ARG A 57 -0.29 -5.59 6.60
CA ARG A 57 0.34 -6.92 6.44
C ARG A 57 -0.57 -8.08 6.83
N THR A 58 -1.57 -7.83 7.67
CA THR A 58 -2.56 -8.83 8.13
C THR A 58 -3.86 -8.80 7.32
N VAL A 59 -4.08 -7.75 6.52
CA VAL A 59 -5.28 -7.59 5.68
C VAL A 59 -4.99 -8.18 4.29
N PRO A 60 -5.75 -9.17 3.83
CA PRO A 60 -5.59 -9.74 2.48
C PRO A 60 -5.68 -8.67 1.39
N GLY A 61 -4.89 -8.82 0.31
CA GLY A 61 -4.76 -7.78 -0.74
C GLY A 61 -6.08 -7.40 -1.41
N ASP A 62 -7.00 -8.34 -1.59
CA ASP A 62 -8.35 -8.10 -2.14
C ASP A 62 -9.22 -7.30 -1.16
N VAL A 63 -9.11 -7.56 0.13
CA VAL A 63 -9.75 -6.79 1.21
C VAL A 63 -9.17 -5.37 1.25
N GLN A 64 -7.85 -5.22 1.10
CA GLN A 64 -7.22 -3.90 1.01
C GLN A 64 -7.74 -3.10 -0.19
N ALA A 65 -7.84 -3.73 -1.38
CA ALA A 65 -8.32 -3.09 -2.59
C ALA A 65 -9.78 -2.62 -2.46
N LYS A 66 -10.67 -3.48 -1.96
CA LYS A 66 -12.07 -3.13 -1.69
C LYS A 66 -12.20 -2.04 -0.63
N ALA A 67 -11.43 -2.12 0.45
CA ALA A 67 -11.42 -1.10 1.50
C ALA A 67 -10.98 0.28 0.95
N ARG A 68 -9.93 0.32 0.12
CA ARG A 68 -9.48 1.54 -0.57
C ARG A 68 -10.57 2.12 -1.46
N ALA A 69 -11.27 1.29 -2.24
CA ALA A 69 -12.39 1.75 -3.07
C ALA A 69 -13.52 2.38 -2.23
N MET A 70 -13.87 1.77 -1.09
CA MET A 70 -14.85 2.35 -0.17
C MET A 70 -14.36 3.67 0.45
N ILE A 71 -13.09 3.76 0.84
CA ILE A 71 -12.50 4.98 1.40
C ILE A 71 -12.50 6.10 0.36
N ALA A 72 -12.15 5.82 -0.89
CA ALA A 72 -12.20 6.78 -2.00
C ALA A 72 -13.62 7.33 -2.25
N GLN A 73 -14.65 6.53 -2.00
CA GLN A 73 -16.05 6.92 -2.06
C GLN A 73 -16.56 7.67 -0.81
N GLY A 74 -15.69 7.95 0.17
CA GLY A 74 -16.09 8.58 1.44
C GLY A 74 -16.80 7.63 2.42
N ARG A 75 -16.75 6.31 2.18
CA ARG A 75 -17.45 5.28 2.98
C ARG A 75 -16.52 4.65 4.01
N TRP A 76 -15.80 5.45 4.80
CA TRP A 76 -14.80 4.96 5.76
C TRP A 76 -15.38 4.10 6.89
N LYS A 77 -16.61 4.38 7.34
CA LYS A 77 -17.29 3.54 8.36
C LYS A 77 -17.58 2.14 7.82
N ASP A 78 -18.03 2.07 6.56
CA ASP A 78 -18.29 0.80 5.88
C ASP A 78 -16.99 0.05 5.62
N ALA A 79 -15.93 0.76 5.22
CA ALA A 79 -14.60 0.17 5.05
C ALA A 79 -14.07 -0.46 6.35
N ALA A 80 -14.21 0.23 7.49
CA ALA A 80 -13.78 -0.32 8.79
C ALA A 80 -14.61 -1.54 9.21
N LYS A 81 -15.92 -1.52 8.91
CA LYS A 81 -16.80 -2.68 9.15
C LYS A 81 -16.39 -3.86 8.26
N PHE A 82 -16.17 -3.61 6.98
CA PHE A 82 -15.76 -4.61 6.00
C PHE A 82 -14.41 -5.25 6.39
N VAL A 83 -13.38 -4.44 6.66
CA VAL A 83 -12.06 -4.93 7.09
C VAL A 83 -12.18 -5.79 8.36
N ARG A 84 -13.00 -5.40 9.34
CA ARG A 84 -13.26 -6.21 10.53
C ARG A 84 -14.00 -7.53 10.24
N GLN A 85 -14.87 -7.58 9.24
CA GLN A 85 -15.63 -8.79 8.90
C GLN A 85 -14.76 -9.81 8.17
N GLU A 86 -13.87 -9.33 7.30
CA GLU A 86 -12.99 -10.15 6.48
C GLU A 86 -11.66 -10.50 7.18
N THR A 87 -11.39 -9.94 8.37
CA THR A 87 -10.15 -10.18 9.12
C THR A 87 -10.42 -10.42 10.61
N SER A 88 -9.44 -10.98 11.31
CA SER A 88 -9.49 -11.14 12.78
C SER A 88 -9.23 -9.83 13.55
N LEU A 89 -9.20 -8.68 12.86
CA LEU A 89 -8.91 -7.39 13.50
C LEU A 89 -10.09 -6.91 14.37
N GLY A 90 -9.77 -6.45 15.57
CA GLY A 90 -10.73 -5.74 16.42
C GLY A 90 -11.18 -4.41 15.81
N LEU A 91 -12.30 -3.86 16.29
CA LEU A 91 -12.88 -2.61 15.77
C LEU A 91 -11.91 -1.43 15.77
N ARG A 92 -11.04 -1.35 16.78
CA ARG A 92 -10.02 -0.30 16.89
C ARG A 92 -8.96 -0.45 15.80
N ALA A 93 -8.40 -1.65 15.64
CA ALA A 93 -7.40 -1.92 14.61
C ALA A 93 -7.94 -1.70 13.18
N ALA A 94 -9.19 -2.09 12.91
CA ALA A 94 -9.82 -1.83 11.62
C ALA A 94 -10.00 -0.32 11.32
N LYS A 95 -10.30 0.49 12.34
CA LYS A 95 -10.35 1.96 12.21
C LYS A 95 -8.97 2.55 11.98
N ASP A 96 -7.99 2.13 12.77
CA ASP A 96 -6.60 2.58 12.65
C ASP A 96 -6.05 2.27 11.25
N TYR A 97 -6.37 1.09 10.69
CA TYR A 97 -6.08 0.73 9.29
C TYR A 97 -6.72 1.71 8.30
N VAL A 98 -8.03 1.94 8.40
CA VAL A 98 -8.77 2.83 7.50
C VAL A 98 -8.25 4.28 7.56
N ASP A 99 -7.96 4.79 8.76
CA ASP A 99 -7.42 6.14 8.95
C ASP A 99 -6.01 6.26 8.36
N ALA A 100 -5.17 5.22 8.48
CA ALA A 100 -3.86 5.19 7.85
C ALA A 100 -3.91 5.10 6.32
N VAL A 101 -4.84 4.31 5.73
CA VAL A 101 -5.09 4.31 4.28
C VAL A 101 -5.52 5.71 3.82
N ARG A 102 -6.47 6.34 4.53
CA ARG A 102 -7.00 7.67 4.20
C ARG A 102 -5.93 8.76 4.30
N ALA A 103 -5.03 8.65 5.27
CA ALA A 103 -3.93 9.59 5.45
C ALA A 103 -2.73 9.31 4.52
N GLY A 104 -2.78 8.25 3.70
CA GLY A 104 -1.76 7.93 2.70
C GLY A 104 -0.50 7.28 3.29
N TRP A 105 -0.56 6.81 4.53
CA TRP A 105 0.56 6.11 5.18
C TRP A 105 0.76 4.69 4.67
N ILE A 106 -0.31 4.09 4.13
CA ILE A 106 -0.27 2.76 3.55
C ILE A 106 -0.18 2.93 2.02
N PRO A 107 1.02 2.79 1.42
CA PRO A 107 1.14 2.79 -0.03
C PRO A 107 0.21 1.72 -0.59
N ALA A 108 -0.40 1.97 -1.75
CA ALA A 108 -1.10 0.91 -2.46
C ALA A 108 -0.07 -0.19 -2.74
N GLU A 109 -0.23 -1.36 -2.11
CA GLU A 109 0.58 -2.51 -2.54
C GLU A 109 0.32 -2.68 -4.03
N PRO A 110 1.38 -2.83 -4.85
CA PRO A 110 1.18 -3.19 -6.24
C PRO A 110 0.37 -4.49 -6.23
N PRO A 111 -0.68 -4.61 -7.06
CA PRO A 111 -1.53 -5.79 -7.06
C PRO A 111 -0.66 -7.04 -7.15
N THR A 112 -0.72 -7.87 -6.09
CA THR A 112 0.06 -9.11 -5.97
C THR A 112 -0.43 -10.18 -6.94
N ASP A 113 -1.70 -10.09 -7.36
CA ASP A 113 -2.15 -10.58 -8.66
C ASP A 113 -1.65 -9.60 -9.73
N ARG A 114 -0.36 -9.66 -10.06
CA ARG A 114 0.10 -9.07 -11.30
C ARG A 114 -0.57 -9.89 -12.40
N PRO A 115 -1.55 -9.33 -13.14
CA PRO A 115 -2.22 -10.10 -14.18
C PRO A 115 -1.18 -10.61 -15.16
N MET A 116 -1.46 -11.72 -15.84
CA MET A 116 -0.50 -12.26 -16.80
C MET A 116 -0.08 -11.16 -17.78
N LEU A 117 1.16 -11.22 -18.28
CA LEU A 117 1.67 -10.24 -19.24
C LEU A 117 0.68 -10.02 -20.40
N SER A 118 0.04 -11.09 -20.87
CA SER A 118 -1.00 -11.08 -21.90
C SER A 118 -2.24 -10.23 -21.54
N GLU A 119 -2.75 -10.33 -20.31
CA GLU A 119 -3.91 -9.53 -19.85
C GLU A 119 -3.55 -8.06 -19.70
N ARG A 120 -2.35 -7.77 -19.21
CA ARG A 120 -1.85 -6.39 -19.06
C ARG A 120 -1.64 -5.73 -20.41
N VAL A 121 -1.08 -6.45 -21.38
CA VAL A 121 -0.92 -5.97 -22.76
C VAL A 121 -2.27 -5.73 -23.43
N ARG A 122 -3.26 -6.60 -23.21
CA ARG A 122 -4.63 -6.38 -23.70
C ARG A 122 -5.25 -5.11 -23.12
N ALA A 123 -5.06 -4.84 -21.83
CA ALA A 123 -5.57 -3.62 -21.21
C ALA A 123 -5.00 -2.35 -21.89
N PHE A 124 -3.71 -2.33 -22.21
CA PHE A 124 -3.09 -1.24 -22.96
C PHE A 124 -3.61 -1.13 -24.41
N LYS A 125 -3.84 -2.25 -25.11
CA LYS A 125 -4.48 -2.24 -26.44
C LYS A 125 -5.88 -1.64 -26.39
N THR A 126 -6.70 -2.04 -25.42
CA THR A 126 -8.05 -1.51 -25.22
C THR A 126 -8.04 -0.02 -24.89
N ALA A 127 -7.03 0.45 -24.16
CA ALA A 127 -6.81 1.86 -23.86
C ALA A 127 -6.22 2.67 -25.03
N GLY A 128 -5.84 2.01 -26.14
CA GLY A 128 -5.18 2.65 -27.29
C GLY A 128 -3.71 3.02 -27.06
N ASP A 129 -3.11 2.60 -25.96
CA ASP A 129 -1.74 2.94 -25.58
C ASP A 129 -0.76 1.83 -25.99
N TYR A 130 -0.48 1.77 -27.28
CA TYR A 130 0.40 0.77 -27.88
C TYR A 130 1.88 0.93 -27.47
N GLU A 131 2.32 2.14 -27.18
CA GLU A 131 3.69 2.45 -26.78
C GLU A 131 3.98 1.91 -25.38
N SER A 132 3.05 2.08 -24.44
CA SER A 132 3.16 1.48 -23.11
C SER A 132 3.11 -0.05 -23.15
N ALA A 133 2.31 -0.64 -24.06
CA ALA A 133 2.30 -2.09 -24.27
C ALA A 133 3.65 -2.62 -24.77
N LEU A 134 4.28 -1.92 -25.72
CA LEU A 134 5.61 -2.27 -26.24
C LEU A 134 6.69 -2.17 -25.17
N ALA A 135 6.74 -1.05 -24.46
CA ALA A 135 7.70 -0.84 -23.39
C ALA A 135 7.58 -1.92 -22.30
N LEU A 136 6.33 -2.29 -21.96
CA LEU A 136 6.04 -3.33 -20.99
C LEU A 136 6.59 -4.71 -21.42
N VAL A 137 6.33 -5.12 -22.66
CA VAL A 137 6.78 -6.43 -23.16
C VAL A 137 8.30 -6.49 -23.22
N CYS A 138 8.94 -5.48 -23.81
CA CYS A 138 10.41 -5.42 -23.89
C CYS A 138 11.06 -5.50 -22.50
N ALA A 139 10.50 -4.76 -21.53
CA ALA A 139 11.05 -4.71 -20.17
C ALA A 139 10.95 -6.04 -19.41
N GLU A 140 9.90 -6.84 -19.66
CA GLU A 140 9.66 -8.07 -18.90
C GLU A 140 10.16 -9.34 -19.57
N THR A 141 10.22 -9.38 -20.91
CA THR A 141 10.68 -10.57 -21.66
C THR A 141 12.09 -10.42 -22.21
N GLY A 142 12.63 -9.19 -22.24
CA GLY A 142 13.89 -8.87 -22.93
C GLY A 142 13.77 -8.90 -24.46
N MET A 143 12.57 -9.02 -25.02
CA MET A 143 12.32 -8.97 -26.46
C MET A 143 12.69 -7.61 -27.04
N GLU A 144 13.18 -7.59 -28.27
CA GLU A 144 13.34 -6.35 -29.01
C GLU A 144 11.98 -5.78 -29.43
N ARG A 145 11.94 -4.47 -29.71
CA ARG A 145 10.71 -3.72 -29.98
C ARG A 145 9.87 -4.32 -31.13
N GLU A 146 10.51 -4.85 -32.15
CA GLU A 146 9.84 -5.51 -33.28
C GLU A 146 9.22 -6.86 -32.88
N GLU A 147 9.89 -7.64 -32.03
CA GLU A 147 9.35 -8.89 -31.50
C GLU A 147 8.20 -8.64 -30.52
N ALA A 148 8.37 -7.63 -29.65
CA ALA A 148 7.32 -7.16 -28.76
C ALA A 148 6.07 -6.70 -29.53
N ARG A 149 6.24 -6.00 -30.67
CA ARG A 149 5.12 -5.61 -31.53
C ARG A 149 4.35 -6.82 -32.05
N ARG A 150 5.06 -7.82 -32.57
CA ARG A 150 4.43 -9.07 -33.07
C ARG A 150 3.70 -9.82 -31.96
N PHE A 151 4.27 -9.84 -30.76
CA PHE A 151 3.61 -10.43 -29.58
C PHE A 151 2.30 -9.70 -29.25
N ILE A 152 2.30 -8.37 -29.26
CA ILE A 152 1.11 -7.55 -28.99
C ILE A 152 0.04 -7.76 -30.07
N ASP A 153 0.43 -7.84 -31.34
CA ASP A 153 -0.51 -8.05 -32.46
C ASP A 153 -1.10 -9.46 -32.47
N ALA A 154 -0.35 -10.46 -31.99
CA ALA A 154 -0.83 -11.84 -31.84
C ALA A 154 -1.89 -12.00 -30.74
N LEU A 155 -1.92 -11.07 -29.77
CA LEU A 155 -2.95 -11.05 -28.72
C LEU A 155 -4.27 -10.52 -29.29
N ARG A 156 -5.20 -11.45 -29.53
CA ARG A 156 -6.61 -11.14 -29.79
C ARG A 156 -7.29 -10.55 -28.55
#